data_AF-A0A7C3XB01-F1
#
_entry.id   AF-A0A7C3XB01-F1
#
_cell.length_a   1.000
_cell.length_b   1.000
_cell.length_c   1.000
_cell.angle_alpha   90.00
_cell.angle_beta   90.00
_cell.angle_gamma   90.00
#
_symmetry.space_group_name_H-M   'P 1'
#
loop_
_entity.id
_entity.type
_entity.pdbx_description
1 polymer ?
#
loop_
_entity_poly.entity_id
_entity_poly.type
_entity_poly.pdbx_seq_one_letter_code
_entity_poly.pdbx_strand_id
1 'polypeptide(L)'
;MDQGSERSALLTISGPLFWAIAGLAGYMALAVYLVGPYWCQWPGCQWVRPVLMVLASMGVFVLGRRWIQAGPASLLSGALYGFGPALISLARSGPTLALLVAILPWLCCPAVYVHRWLEARPGPSRQTRWAGYLEAALYLAPFFLIIAILAILRKQALPYPIQLGPFDSLAWLAPCLAAKRGAILSGVYHIPTAALVIGLTMLMKARRWPVIIVFVAALTMATWPPLALGHPAVWLCLASMWAAVMAGVGTDGLIWAGWPDRRWISVGLLINACLAGCSLGWAFLLTKHDPAYPIDDLLYVFRMYGAGMAWLALVLAVVLVRERLIGLRQGLAIVAIGIDLVLSSRSIVDTLF
;
A
#
# COMPACT_ATOMS: atom_id res chain seq x y z
N MET A 1 22.48 -32.15 15.05
CA MET A 1 21.06 -32.59 14.94
C MET A 1 20.22 -31.39 14.57
N ASP A 2 19.57 -31.47 13.43
CA ASP A 2 19.16 -30.33 12.61
C ASP A 2 17.73 -29.85 12.95
N GLN A 3 17.50 -29.45 14.20
CA GLN A 3 16.22 -28.89 14.65
C GLN A 3 15.85 -27.57 13.94
N GLY A 4 16.77 -27.00 13.15
CA GLY A 4 16.54 -25.83 12.31
C GLY A 4 15.67 -26.12 11.08
N SER A 5 15.71 -27.34 10.54
CA SER A 5 15.01 -27.72 9.30
C SER A 5 13.50 -27.94 9.52
N GLU A 6 13.11 -28.59 10.63
CA GLU A 6 11.69 -28.88 10.92
C GLU A 6 10.90 -27.63 11.36
N ARG A 7 11.54 -26.67 12.05
CA ARG A 7 10.88 -25.39 12.38
C ARG A 7 10.69 -24.48 11.17
N SER A 8 11.59 -24.55 10.18
CA SER A 8 11.38 -23.89 8.89
C SER A 8 10.22 -24.51 8.09
N ALA A 9 9.98 -25.82 8.24
CA ALA A 9 8.82 -26.50 7.64
C ALA A 9 7.50 -26.08 8.33
N LEU A 10 7.44 -26.02 9.65
CA LEU A 10 6.21 -25.62 10.36
C LEU A 10 5.81 -24.14 10.12
N LEU A 11 6.78 -23.24 9.93
CA LEU A 11 6.51 -21.85 9.55
C LEU A 11 6.14 -21.67 8.06
N THR A 12 6.42 -22.66 7.21
CA THR A 12 5.99 -22.69 5.80
C THR A 12 4.63 -23.37 5.58
N ILE A 13 4.06 -24.02 6.61
CA ILE A 13 2.81 -24.81 6.53
C ILE A 13 1.59 -24.10 7.17
N SER A 14 1.65 -22.81 7.51
CA SER A 14 0.41 -22.02 7.46
C SER A 14 0.15 -21.73 5.98
N GLY A 15 -0.58 -22.65 5.34
CA GLY A 15 -0.75 -22.66 3.89
C GLY A 15 -1.26 -21.31 3.33
N PRO A 16 -1.08 -21.05 2.03
CA PRO A 16 -1.58 -19.82 1.38
C PRO A 16 -3.06 -19.57 1.66
N LEU A 17 -3.84 -20.64 1.86
CA LEU A 17 -5.24 -20.58 2.25
C LEU A 17 -5.45 -19.97 3.65
N PHE A 18 -4.63 -20.32 4.65
CA PHE A 18 -4.74 -19.76 6.00
C PHE A 18 -4.58 -18.24 5.95
N TRP A 19 -3.53 -17.75 5.29
CA TRP A 19 -3.28 -16.31 5.18
C TRP A 19 -4.35 -15.60 4.35
N ALA A 20 -4.91 -16.25 3.33
CA ALA A 20 -6.03 -15.70 2.57
C ALA A 20 -7.29 -15.55 3.45
N ILE A 21 -7.62 -16.55 4.25
CA ILE A 21 -8.76 -16.51 5.18
C ILE A 21 -8.53 -15.47 6.27
N ALA A 22 -7.34 -15.45 6.88
CA ALA A 22 -6.98 -14.46 7.89
C ALA A 22 -7.03 -13.03 7.34
N GLY A 23 -6.57 -12.83 6.10
CA GLY A 23 -6.68 -11.55 5.41
C GLY A 23 -8.11 -11.14 5.16
N LEU A 24 -8.92 -12.03 4.59
CA LEU A 24 -10.34 -11.75 4.34
C LEU A 24 -11.07 -11.38 5.64
N ALA A 25 -10.90 -12.16 6.71
CA ALA A 25 -11.51 -11.90 8.01
C ALA A 25 -11.02 -10.57 8.60
N GLY A 26 -9.71 -10.31 8.58
CA GLY A 26 -9.11 -9.07 9.11
C GLY A 26 -9.57 -7.83 8.34
N TYR A 27 -9.62 -7.90 7.01
CA TYR A 27 -10.10 -6.80 6.17
C TYR A 27 -11.58 -6.55 6.37
N MET A 28 -12.42 -7.59 6.49
CA MET A 28 -13.84 -7.41 6.80
C MET A 28 -14.05 -6.76 8.16
N ALA A 29 -13.33 -7.23 9.19
CA ALA A 29 -13.41 -6.63 10.53
C ALA A 29 -13.00 -5.16 10.52
N LEU A 30 -11.91 -4.83 9.82
CA LEU A 30 -11.42 -3.46 9.68
C LEU A 30 -12.40 -2.58 8.91
N ALA A 31 -13.00 -3.09 7.83
CA ALA A 31 -14.01 -2.36 7.06
C ALA A 31 -15.26 -2.05 7.90
N VAL A 32 -15.75 -3.03 8.67
CA VAL A 32 -16.87 -2.84 9.60
C VAL A 32 -16.49 -1.84 10.70
N TYR A 33 -15.30 -1.95 11.29
CA TYR A 33 -14.85 -1.03 12.33
C TYR A 33 -14.75 0.42 11.84
N LEU A 34 -14.12 0.65 10.69
CA LEU A 34 -13.91 1.99 10.17
C LEU A 34 -15.22 2.62 9.68
N VAL A 35 -16.01 1.86 8.93
CA VAL A 35 -17.12 2.41 8.13
C VAL A 35 -18.50 2.14 8.75
N GLY A 36 -18.62 1.13 9.62
CA GLY A 36 -19.87 0.74 10.27
C GLY A 36 -20.65 1.89 10.89
N PRO A 37 -20.01 2.83 11.62
CA PRO A 37 -20.69 3.97 12.21
C PRO A 37 -21.39 4.90 11.19
N TYR A 38 -21.00 4.85 9.92
CA TYR A 38 -21.49 5.73 8.85
C TYR A 38 -22.52 5.07 7.93
N TRP A 39 -22.83 3.79 8.12
CA TRP A 39 -23.73 3.05 7.20
C TRP A 39 -25.11 3.69 7.04
N CYS A 40 -25.66 4.27 8.10
CA CYS A 40 -26.98 4.91 8.06
C CYS A 40 -27.01 6.23 7.26
N GLN A 41 -25.85 6.85 7.03
CA GLN A 41 -25.76 8.15 6.35
C GLN A 41 -25.66 8.03 4.83
N TRP A 42 -25.58 6.80 4.31
CA TRP A 42 -25.23 6.53 2.94
C TRP A 42 -26.47 6.23 2.07
N PRO A 43 -26.81 7.11 1.12
CA PRO A 43 -27.94 6.86 0.24
C PRO A 43 -27.63 5.78 -0.80
N GLY A 44 -28.62 4.95 -1.12
CA GLY A 44 -28.60 4.01 -2.24
C GLY A 44 -27.53 2.92 -2.13
N CYS A 45 -26.76 2.71 -3.20
CA CYS A 45 -25.77 1.62 -3.30
C CYS A 45 -24.40 1.94 -2.68
N GLN A 46 -24.30 2.97 -1.83
CA GLN A 46 -23.02 3.36 -1.22
C GLN A 46 -22.51 2.36 -0.18
N TRP A 47 -23.38 1.47 0.34
CA TRP A 47 -23.01 0.34 1.21
C TRP A 47 -22.05 -0.66 0.56
N VAL A 48 -21.83 -0.59 -0.75
CA VAL A 48 -20.87 -1.45 -1.47
C VAL A 48 -19.41 -1.05 -1.18
N ARG A 49 -19.15 0.19 -0.72
CA ARG A 49 -17.78 0.69 -0.43
C ARG A 49 -16.91 -0.22 0.46
N PRO A 50 -17.38 -0.75 1.62
CA PRO A 50 -16.58 -1.63 2.48
C PRO A 50 -16.22 -2.93 1.75
N VAL A 51 -17.14 -3.47 0.95
CA VAL A 51 -16.88 -4.67 0.12
C VAL A 51 -15.77 -4.39 -0.89
N LEU A 52 -15.76 -3.21 -1.50
CA LEU A 52 -14.73 -2.80 -2.45
C LEU A 52 -13.37 -2.58 -1.78
N MET A 53 -13.34 -2.04 -0.56
CA MET A 53 -12.10 -1.94 0.23
C MET A 53 -11.51 -3.32 0.52
N VAL A 54 -12.35 -4.27 0.95
CA VAL A 54 -11.94 -5.67 1.20
C VAL A 54 -11.44 -6.32 -0.10
N LEU A 55 -12.16 -6.13 -1.21
CA LEU A 55 -11.78 -6.67 -2.52
C LEU A 55 -10.44 -6.10 -2.99
N ALA A 56 -10.23 -4.79 -2.84
CA ALA A 56 -8.97 -4.11 -3.14
C ALA A 56 -7.82 -4.68 -2.31
N SER A 57 -8.03 -4.81 -0.99
CA SER A 57 -7.03 -5.36 -0.07
C SER A 57 -6.67 -6.81 -0.39
N MET A 58 -7.67 -7.66 -0.66
CA MET A 58 -7.43 -9.05 -1.06
C MET A 58 -6.67 -9.14 -2.38
N GLY A 59 -6.98 -8.28 -3.34
CA GLY A 59 -6.28 -8.23 -4.62
C GLY A 59 -4.79 -7.90 -4.44
N VAL A 60 -4.46 -6.88 -3.63
CA VAL A 60 -3.05 -6.54 -3.35
C VAL A 60 -2.36 -7.60 -2.49
N PHE A 61 -3.07 -8.21 -1.54
CA PHE A 61 -2.54 -9.36 -0.80
C PHE A 61 -2.11 -10.47 -1.75
N VAL A 62 -2.98 -10.89 -2.68
CA VAL A 62 -2.70 -11.95 -3.66
C VAL A 62 -1.59 -11.52 -4.63
N LEU A 63 -1.64 -10.29 -5.14
CA LEU A 63 -0.62 -9.74 -6.02
C LEU A 63 0.76 -9.72 -5.34
N GLY A 64 0.82 -9.29 -4.08
CA GLY A 64 2.02 -9.18 -3.27
C GLY A 64 2.73 -10.51 -3.01
N ARG A 65 2.01 -11.65 -2.97
CA ARG A 65 2.59 -13.00 -2.77
C ARG A 65 3.65 -13.38 -3.80
N ARG A 66 3.76 -12.67 -4.93
CA ARG A 66 4.83 -12.86 -5.91
C ARG A 66 6.20 -12.43 -5.37
N TRP A 67 6.24 -11.38 -4.55
CA TRP A 67 7.47 -10.74 -4.06
C TRP A 67 7.62 -10.81 -2.53
N ILE A 68 6.53 -11.02 -1.81
CA ILE A 68 6.48 -11.00 -0.34
C ILE A 68 6.30 -12.43 0.17
N GLN A 69 7.28 -12.95 0.90
CA GLN A 69 7.25 -14.31 1.43
C GLN A 69 6.47 -14.39 2.75
N ALA A 70 6.70 -13.48 3.69
CA ALA A 70 5.98 -13.47 4.96
C ALA A 70 4.50 -13.16 4.78
N GLY A 71 3.64 -14.04 5.30
CA GLY A 71 2.19 -13.84 5.32
C GLY A 71 1.77 -12.48 5.89
N PRO A 72 2.26 -12.08 7.09
CA PRO A 72 1.94 -10.80 7.69
C PRO A 72 2.29 -9.58 6.83
N ALA A 73 3.47 -9.58 6.20
CA ALA A 73 3.87 -8.46 5.34
C ALA A 73 2.96 -8.31 4.12
N SER A 74 2.51 -9.43 3.54
CA SER A 74 1.56 -9.43 2.43
C SER A 74 0.17 -8.96 2.88
N LEU A 75 -0.24 -9.37 4.09
CA LEU A 75 -1.50 -8.91 4.70
C LEU A 75 -1.51 -7.40 4.92
N LEU A 76 -0.43 -6.87 5.49
CA LEU A 76 -0.27 -5.44 5.72
C LEU A 76 -0.23 -4.68 4.40
N SER A 77 0.44 -5.21 3.36
CA SER A 77 0.41 -4.62 2.02
C SER A 77 -1.01 -4.50 1.46
N GLY A 78 -1.83 -5.56 1.58
CA GLY A 78 -3.24 -5.50 1.20
C GLY A 78 -4.02 -4.46 2.00
N ALA A 79 -3.82 -4.41 3.32
CA ALA A 79 -4.47 -3.43 4.19
C ALA A 79 -4.09 -1.99 3.80
N LEU A 80 -2.80 -1.73 3.55
CA LEU A 80 -2.27 -0.41 3.18
C LEU A 80 -2.86 0.12 1.88
N TYR A 81 -3.28 -0.76 0.96
CA TYR A 81 -3.95 -0.34 -0.25
C TYR A 81 -5.45 -0.12 -0.05
N GLY A 82 -6.18 -1.15 0.40
CA GLY A 82 -7.64 -1.09 0.48
C GLY A 82 -8.17 -0.20 1.61
N PHE A 83 -7.36 0.05 2.63
CA PHE A 83 -7.65 1.02 3.69
C PHE A 83 -6.63 2.15 3.66
N GLY A 84 -5.96 2.38 2.54
CA GLY A 84 -5.01 3.48 2.40
C GLY A 84 -5.70 4.82 2.17
N PRO A 85 -4.98 5.95 2.34
CA PRO A 85 -5.54 7.28 2.13
C PRO A 85 -6.17 7.46 0.74
N ALA A 86 -5.51 6.93 -0.30
CA ALA A 86 -5.98 7.02 -1.68
C ALA A 86 -7.34 6.35 -1.89
N LEU A 87 -7.52 5.10 -1.45
CA LEU A 87 -8.81 4.43 -1.66
C LEU A 87 -9.92 5.05 -0.80
N ILE A 88 -9.61 5.41 0.45
CA ILE A 88 -10.59 6.04 1.35
C ILE A 88 -11.07 7.38 0.78
N SER A 89 -10.15 8.23 0.29
CA SER A 89 -10.53 9.52 -0.30
C SER A 89 -11.38 9.37 -1.57
N LEU A 90 -11.08 8.37 -2.41
CA LEU A 90 -11.85 8.10 -3.63
C LEU A 90 -13.18 7.40 -3.38
N ALA A 91 -13.34 6.71 -2.23
CA ALA A 91 -14.62 6.16 -1.84
C ALA A 91 -15.70 7.26 -1.76
N ARG A 92 -15.32 8.51 -1.43
CA ARG A 92 -16.20 9.68 -1.46
C ARG A 92 -16.75 9.98 -2.86
N SER A 93 -15.98 9.74 -3.92
CA SER A 93 -16.34 10.08 -5.30
C SER A 93 -17.44 9.19 -5.91
N GLY A 94 -17.74 8.04 -5.30
CA GLY A 94 -18.85 7.17 -5.69
C GLY A 94 -18.46 5.69 -5.88
N PRO A 95 -19.45 4.77 -5.94
CA PRO A 95 -19.20 3.33 -5.98
C PRO A 95 -18.51 2.88 -7.27
N THR A 96 -18.76 3.55 -8.41
CA THR A 96 -18.13 3.21 -9.69
C THR A 96 -16.61 3.39 -9.62
N LEU A 97 -16.14 4.56 -9.19
CA LEU A 97 -14.70 4.81 -9.08
C LEU A 97 -14.05 3.87 -8.06
N ALA A 98 -14.70 3.66 -6.91
CA ALA A 98 -14.23 2.71 -5.91
C ALA A 98 -14.13 1.27 -6.47
N LEU A 99 -15.09 0.82 -7.29
CA LEU A 99 -15.10 -0.51 -7.89
C LEU A 99 -13.93 -0.68 -8.85
N LEU A 100 -13.71 0.34 -9.69
CA LEU A 100 -12.63 0.33 -10.66
C LEU A 100 -11.27 0.22 -9.97
N VAL A 101 -11.07 0.99 -8.90
CA VAL A 101 -9.85 0.91 -8.11
C VAL A 101 -9.72 -0.45 -7.43
N ALA A 102 -10.80 -0.98 -6.85
CA ALA A 102 -10.78 -2.29 -6.19
C ALA A 102 -10.43 -3.45 -7.15
N ILE A 103 -10.75 -3.31 -8.43
CA ILE A 103 -10.45 -4.30 -9.47
C ILE A 103 -8.98 -4.22 -9.93
N LEU A 104 -8.30 -3.06 -9.84
CA LEU A 104 -6.94 -2.87 -10.36
C LEU A 104 -5.95 -3.98 -9.98
N PRO A 105 -5.82 -4.40 -8.71
CA PRO A 105 -4.85 -5.44 -8.34
C PRO A 105 -5.16 -6.79 -9.00
N TRP A 106 -6.45 -7.11 -9.15
CA TRP A 106 -6.91 -8.34 -9.79
C TRP A 106 -6.58 -8.37 -11.29
N LEU A 107 -6.56 -7.22 -11.95
CA LEU A 107 -6.13 -7.11 -13.35
C LEU A 107 -4.64 -7.36 -13.53
N CYS A 108 -3.84 -6.99 -12.52
CA CYS A 108 -2.41 -7.25 -12.51
C CYS A 108 -2.08 -8.71 -12.15
N CYS A 109 -2.96 -9.44 -11.45
CA CYS A 109 -2.70 -10.81 -11.03
C CYS A 109 -2.40 -11.77 -12.20
N PRO A 110 -3.20 -11.84 -13.29
CA PRO A 110 -2.90 -12.71 -14.44
C PRO A 110 -1.52 -12.42 -15.03
N ALA A 111 -1.19 -11.15 -15.28
CA ALA A 111 0.11 -10.74 -15.79
C ALA A 111 1.28 -11.21 -14.90
N VAL A 112 1.08 -11.16 -13.58
CA VAL A 112 2.11 -11.57 -12.62
C VAL A 112 2.24 -13.09 -12.51
N TYR A 113 1.15 -13.84 -12.61
CA TYR A 113 1.14 -15.29 -12.35
C TYR A 113 1.09 -16.17 -13.60
N VAL A 114 0.91 -15.61 -14.80
CA VAL A 114 0.84 -16.37 -16.06
C VAL A 114 2.04 -17.29 -16.25
N HIS A 115 3.26 -16.80 -15.97
CA HIS A 115 4.47 -17.61 -16.10
C HIS A 115 4.44 -18.90 -15.26
N ARG A 116 3.97 -18.83 -14.01
CA ARG A 116 3.85 -20.01 -13.14
C ARG A 116 2.82 -21.00 -13.67
N TRP A 117 1.72 -20.49 -14.20
CA TRP A 117 0.68 -21.32 -14.78
C TRP A 117 1.16 -22.03 -16.05
N LEU A 118 1.94 -21.34 -16.88
CA LEU A 118 2.58 -21.91 -18.06
C LEU A 118 3.65 -22.96 -17.70
N GLU A 119 4.46 -22.70 -16.66
CA GLU A 119 5.50 -23.63 -16.16
C GLU A 119 4.92 -24.89 -15.52
N ALA A 120 3.75 -24.81 -14.87
CA ALA A 120 3.13 -25.93 -14.18
C ALA A 120 2.50 -26.98 -15.12
N ARG A 121 2.45 -26.74 -16.44
CA ARG A 121 1.88 -27.69 -17.40
C ARG A 121 2.93 -28.73 -17.79
N PRO A 122 2.77 -30.02 -17.45
CA PRO A 122 3.66 -31.08 -17.91
C PRO A 122 3.40 -31.32 -19.40
N GLY A 123 4.32 -30.89 -20.28
CA GLY A 123 4.21 -31.13 -21.71
C GLY A 123 5.42 -30.64 -22.52
N PRO A 124 5.88 -31.42 -23.53
CA PRO A 124 7.00 -31.05 -24.38
C PRO A 124 6.54 -30.06 -25.45
N SER A 125 6.41 -28.78 -25.12
CA SER A 125 6.72 -27.68 -26.04
C SER A 125 6.48 -26.33 -25.36
N ARG A 126 7.56 -25.80 -24.80
CA ARG A 126 7.71 -24.39 -24.42
C ARG A 126 7.71 -23.45 -25.65
N GLN A 127 7.20 -23.91 -26.81
CA GLN A 127 7.53 -23.38 -28.13
C GLN A 127 6.33 -23.28 -29.08
N THR A 128 5.10 -23.42 -28.61
CA THR A 128 3.97 -22.91 -29.40
C THR A 128 4.01 -21.38 -29.35
N ARG A 129 4.26 -20.74 -30.49
CA ARG A 129 4.28 -19.26 -30.66
C ARG A 129 3.10 -18.56 -29.95
N TRP A 130 1.96 -19.24 -29.84
CA TRP A 130 0.75 -18.82 -29.12
C TRP A 130 0.95 -18.51 -27.63
N ALA A 131 1.85 -19.19 -26.93
CA ALA A 131 2.11 -18.92 -25.51
C ALA A 131 2.70 -17.51 -25.30
N GLY A 132 3.61 -17.10 -26.18
CA GLY A 132 4.18 -15.75 -26.15
C GLY A 132 3.14 -14.66 -26.45
N TYR A 133 2.23 -14.90 -27.40
CA TYR A 133 1.14 -13.96 -27.70
C TYR A 133 0.14 -13.86 -26.55
N LEU A 134 -0.21 -14.98 -25.91
CA LEU A 134 -1.10 -15.00 -24.75
C LEU A 134 -0.47 -14.27 -23.55
N GLU A 135 0.81 -14.52 -23.29
CA GLU A 135 1.58 -13.84 -22.25
C GLU A 135 1.63 -12.32 -22.51
N ALA A 136 1.98 -11.90 -23.73
CA ALA A 136 1.97 -10.49 -24.11
C ALA A 136 0.57 -9.85 -23.98
N ALA A 137 -0.48 -10.56 -24.41
CA ALA A 137 -1.86 -10.10 -24.27
C ALA A 137 -2.27 -9.93 -22.81
N LEU A 138 -1.91 -10.87 -21.93
CA LEU A 138 -2.18 -10.80 -20.50
C LEU A 138 -1.38 -9.69 -19.79
N TYR A 139 -0.15 -9.40 -20.25
CA TYR A 139 0.62 -8.25 -19.77
C TYR A 139 0.00 -6.92 -20.17
N LEU A 140 -0.58 -6.82 -21.36
CA LEU A 140 -1.22 -5.60 -21.87
C LEU A 140 -2.67 -5.44 -21.39
N ALA A 141 -3.35 -6.54 -21.02
CA ALA A 141 -4.73 -6.54 -20.55
C ALA A 141 -5.05 -5.51 -19.46
N PRO A 142 -4.27 -5.36 -18.36
CA PRO A 142 -4.56 -4.33 -17.36
C PRO A 142 -4.52 -2.92 -17.94
N PHE A 143 -3.62 -2.63 -18.87
CA PHE A 143 -3.53 -1.32 -19.52
C PHE A 143 -4.73 -1.03 -20.42
N PHE A 144 -5.11 -1.98 -21.28
CA PHE A 144 -6.26 -1.82 -22.15
C PHE A 144 -7.57 -1.68 -21.36
N LEU A 145 -7.72 -2.45 -20.28
CA LEU A 145 -8.90 -2.35 -19.44
C LEU A 145 -8.94 -1.01 -18.68
N ILE A 146 -7.81 -0.54 -18.15
CA ILE A 146 -7.71 0.80 -17.56
C ILE A 146 -8.12 1.87 -18.59
N ILE A 147 -7.62 1.80 -19.83
CA ILE A 147 -8.00 2.73 -20.91
C ILE A 147 -9.50 2.67 -21.20
N ALA A 148 -10.07 1.46 -21.33
CA ALA A 148 -11.50 1.27 -21.60
C ALA A 148 -12.37 1.84 -20.48
N ILE A 149 -12.00 1.57 -19.23
CA ILE A 149 -12.64 2.11 -18.02
C ILE A 149 -12.61 3.63 -18.04
N LEU A 150 -11.45 4.21 -18.34
CA LEU A 150 -11.25 5.65 -18.38
C LEU A 150 -12.07 6.30 -19.47
N ALA A 151 -12.22 5.65 -20.63
CA ALA A 151 -13.11 6.11 -21.70
C ALA A 151 -14.58 6.14 -21.27
N ILE A 152 -15.02 5.16 -20.45
CA ILE A 152 -16.37 5.14 -19.87
C ILE A 152 -16.52 6.26 -18.83
N LEU A 153 -15.55 6.41 -17.93
CA LEU A 153 -15.57 7.43 -16.89
C LEU A 153 -15.52 8.85 -17.43
N ARG A 154 -14.85 9.09 -18.57
CA ARG A 154 -14.80 10.41 -19.21
C ARG A 154 -16.19 10.96 -19.53
N LYS A 155 -17.18 10.09 -19.77
CA LYS A 155 -18.57 10.48 -20.01
C LYS A 155 -19.32 10.86 -18.73
N GLN A 156 -18.81 10.47 -17.58
CA GLN A 156 -19.35 10.85 -16.28
C GLN A 156 -18.64 12.12 -15.84
N ALA A 157 -19.38 13.21 -15.65
CA ALA A 157 -18.83 14.44 -15.09
C ALA A 157 -18.43 14.18 -13.64
N LEU A 158 -17.19 13.70 -13.43
CA LEU A 158 -16.64 13.52 -12.10
C LEU A 158 -16.34 14.92 -11.54
N PRO A 159 -16.94 15.29 -10.39
CA PRO A 159 -16.99 16.68 -9.92
C PRO A 159 -15.68 17.22 -9.35
N TYR A 160 -14.51 16.63 -9.66
CA TYR A 160 -13.25 17.00 -9.03
C TYR A 160 -12.18 17.37 -10.06
N PRO A 161 -11.86 18.67 -10.24
CA PRO A 161 -10.57 19.05 -10.78
C PRO A 161 -9.51 18.66 -9.75
N ILE A 162 -8.91 17.47 -9.95
CA ILE A 162 -7.74 17.04 -9.18
C ILE A 162 -6.56 17.89 -9.66
N GLN A 163 -6.41 19.09 -9.11
CA GLN A 163 -5.16 19.82 -9.23
C GLN A 163 -4.29 19.39 -8.06
N LEU A 164 -3.47 18.36 -8.27
CA LEU A 164 -2.36 18.06 -7.36
C LEU A 164 -1.34 19.20 -7.52
N GLY A 165 -1.46 20.23 -6.69
CA GLY A 165 -0.48 21.29 -6.61
C GLY A 165 0.84 20.76 -6.05
N PRO A 166 1.97 21.45 -6.26
CA PRO A 166 3.26 21.08 -5.66
C PRO A 166 3.20 21.03 -4.11
N PHE A 167 2.28 21.78 -3.50
CA PHE A 167 2.00 21.74 -2.05
C PHE A 167 1.18 20.53 -1.59
N ASP A 168 0.56 19.78 -2.51
CA ASP A 168 -0.12 18.50 -2.19
C ASP A 168 0.87 17.35 -1.99
N SER A 169 2.17 17.60 -2.15
CA SER A 169 3.23 16.73 -1.64
C SER A 169 3.09 16.47 -0.13
N LEU A 170 2.44 17.39 0.62
CA LEU A 170 2.08 17.15 2.02
C LEU A 170 1.15 15.95 2.20
N ALA A 171 0.31 15.62 1.23
CA ALA A 171 -0.56 14.45 1.34
C ALA A 171 0.23 13.14 1.43
N TRP A 172 1.42 13.08 0.82
CA TRP A 172 2.33 11.93 0.91
C TRP A 172 2.99 11.79 2.28
N LEU A 173 3.14 12.88 3.03
CA LEU A 173 3.81 12.92 4.33
C LEU A 173 2.82 12.94 5.51
N ALA A 174 1.66 13.53 5.30
CA ALA A 174 0.66 13.81 6.31
C ALA A 174 -0.76 13.67 5.71
N PRO A 175 -1.18 12.45 5.33
CA PRO A 175 -2.47 12.23 4.67
C PRO A 175 -3.65 12.70 5.54
N CYS A 176 -3.57 12.58 6.87
CA CYS A 176 -4.63 13.06 7.77
C CYS A 176 -4.84 14.58 7.68
N LEU A 177 -3.75 15.35 7.56
CA LEU A 177 -3.81 16.81 7.44
C LEU A 177 -4.36 17.24 6.08
N ALA A 178 -3.97 16.53 5.01
CA ALA A 178 -4.53 16.75 3.68
C ALA A 178 -6.04 16.46 3.63
N ALA A 179 -6.53 15.49 4.43
CA ALA A 179 -7.95 15.10 4.43
C ALA A 179 -8.85 16.23 4.91
N LYS A 180 -8.42 16.92 5.99
CA LYS A 180 -9.14 18.07 6.56
C LYS A 180 -9.21 19.26 5.61
N ARG A 181 -8.30 19.32 4.63
CA ARG A 181 -8.29 20.36 3.58
C ARG A 181 -9.13 19.98 2.37
N GLY A 182 -9.81 18.83 2.41
CA GLY A 182 -10.59 18.31 1.29
C GLY A 182 -9.74 17.86 0.10
N ALA A 183 -8.43 17.71 0.28
CA ALA A 183 -7.54 17.24 -0.77
C ALA A 183 -7.73 15.74 -1.02
N ILE A 184 -7.47 15.31 -2.25
CA ILE A 184 -7.36 13.88 -2.54
C ILE A 184 -6.08 13.36 -1.93
N LEU A 185 -6.21 12.29 -1.17
CA LEU A 185 -5.11 11.78 -0.39
C LEU A 185 -4.27 10.86 -1.24
N SER A 186 -3.01 11.22 -1.41
CA SER A 186 -2.02 10.38 -2.08
C SER A 186 -0.99 9.89 -1.08
N GLY A 187 -0.56 8.64 -1.20
CA GLY A 187 0.59 8.12 -0.46
C GLY A 187 0.32 6.92 0.42
N VAL A 188 1.23 6.71 1.36
CA VAL A 188 1.23 5.61 2.34
C VAL A 188 1.20 6.24 3.74
N TYR A 189 0.73 5.50 4.73
CA TYR A 189 0.81 5.94 6.13
C TYR A 189 2.26 6.17 6.60
N HIS A 190 2.40 6.84 7.74
CA HIS A 190 3.65 7.34 8.28
C HIS A 190 4.68 6.22 8.54
N ILE A 191 4.29 5.18 9.29
CA ILE A 191 5.15 4.08 9.71
C ILE A 191 5.63 3.23 8.51
N PRO A 192 4.75 2.79 7.58
CA PRO A 192 5.19 2.06 6.40
C PRO A 192 6.03 2.86 5.41
N THR A 193 6.18 4.19 5.55
CA THR A 193 6.98 5.00 4.63
C THR A 193 8.45 4.56 4.60
N ALA A 194 9.06 4.26 5.76
CA ALA A 194 10.41 3.69 5.76
C ALA A 194 10.46 2.29 5.13
N ALA A 195 9.44 1.46 5.37
CA ALA A 195 9.33 0.15 4.73
C ALA A 195 9.19 0.28 3.21
N LEU A 196 8.45 1.27 2.71
CA LEU A 196 8.34 1.59 1.28
C LEU A 196 9.72 1.89 0.67
N VAL A 197 10.52 2.75 1.30
CA VAL A 197 11.87 3.10 0.80
C VAL A 197 12.79 1.88 0.81
N ILE A 198 12.78 1.09 1.89
CA ILE A 198 13.54 -0.16 1.97
C ILE A 198 13.10 -1.13 0.86
N GLY A 199 11.79 -1.32 0.66
CA GLY A 199 11.26 -2.18 -0.38
C GLY A 199 11.63 -1.73 -1.80
N LEU A 200 11.56 -0.43 -2.07
CA LEU A 200 12.00 0.14 -3.35
C LEU A 200 13.49 -0.16 -3.61
N THR A 201 14.37 0.10 -2.62
CA THR A 201 15.80 -0.20 -2.77
C THR A 201 16.08 -1.69 -2.97
N MET A 202 15.33 -2.57 -2.29
CA MET A 202 15.42 -4.02 -2.49
C MET A 202 15.00 -4.42 -3.91
N LEU A 203 13.92 -3.86 -4.45
CA LEU A 203 13.47 -4.12 -5.82
C LEU A 203 14.47 -3.61 -6.86
N MET A 204 15.08 -2.43 -6.64
CA MET A 204 16.14 -1.89 -7.49
C MET A 204 17.36 -2.83 -7.49
N LYS A 205 17.80 -3.27 -6.31
CA LYS A 205 18.93 -4.20 -6.16
C LYS A 205 18.64 -5.55 -6.82
N ALA A 206 17.39 -6.02 -6.74
CA ALA A 206 16.91 -7.23 -7.41
C ALA A 206 16.61 -7.03 -8.91
N ARG A 207 16.88 -5.84 -9.48
CA ARG A 207 16.64 -5.48 -10.88
C ARG A 207 15.20 -5.73 -11.34
N ARG A 208 14.23 -5.54 -10.45
CA ARG A 208 12.79 -5.68 -10.75
C ARG A 208 12.23 -4.41 -11.39
N TRP A 209 12.89 -3.94 -12.45
CA TRP A 209 12.58 -2.69 -13.15
C TRP A 209 11.12 -2.53 -13.59
N PRO A 210 10.42 -3.57 -14.10
CA PRO A 210 9.03 -3.39 -14.54
C PRO A 210 8.11 -2.82 -13.46
N VAL A 211 8.24 -3.29 -12.21
CA VAL A 211 7.43 -2.79 -11.08
C VAL A 211 7.74 -1.32 -10.78
N ILE A 212 9.02 -0.95 -10.84
CA ILE A 212 9.48 0.42 -10.57
C ILE A 212 9.02 1.37 -11.69
N ILE A 213 9.16 0.95 -12.94
CA ILE A 213 8.74 1.75 -14.11
C ILE A 213 7.23 1.99 -14.07
N VAL A 214 6.42 0.96 -13.79
CA VAL A 214 4.96 1.13 -13.68
C VAL A 214 4.59 2.06 -12.53
N PHE A 215 5.25 1.94 -11.37
CA PHE A 215 5.03 2.84 -10.24
C PHE A 215 5.36 4.30 -10.59
N VAL A 216 6.54 4.57 -11.17
CA VAL A 216 6.96 5.93 -11.55
C VAL A 216 6.05 6.49 -12.62
N ALA A 217 5.72 5.72 -13.67
CA ALA A 217 4.82 6.14 -14.72
C ALA A 217 3.42 6.48 -14.16
N ALA A 218 2.87 5.62 -13.29
CA ALA A 218 1.59 5.88 -12.64
C ALA A 218 1.62 7.16 -11.79
N LEU A 219 2.70 7.36 -11.02
CA LEU A 219 2.86 8.57 -10.21
C LEU A 219 2.96 9.84 -11.07
N THR A 220 3.75 9.81 -12.13
CA THR A 220 3.88 10.92 -13.08
C THR A 220 2.54 11.23 -13.75
N MET A 221 1.82 10.20 -14.22
CA MET A 221 0.50 10.36 -14.84
C MET A 221 -0.56 10.85 -13.85
N ALA A 222 -0.42 10.54 -12.56
CA ALA A 222 -1.32 11.06 -11.52
C ALA A 222 -1.14 12.57 -11.29
N THR A 223 0.08 13.08 -11.41
CA THR A 223 0.39 14.52 -11.23
C THR A 223 0.30 15.34 -12.52
N TRP A 224 0.29 14.68 -13.67
CA TRP A 224 0.22 15.37 -14.95
C TRP A 224 -1.20 15.96 -15.14
N PRO A 225 -1.34 17.16 -15.73
CA PRO A 225 -2.64 17.66 -16.16
C PRO A 225 -3.41 16.59 -16.93
N PRO A 226 -4.74 16.48 -16.79
CA PRO A 226 -5.49 15.40 -17.41
C PRO A 226 -5.24 15.36 -18.93
N LEU A 227 -4.35 14.47 -19.36
CA LEU A 227 -4.18 14.12 -20.77
C LEU A 227 -5.45 13.41 -21.22
N ALA A 228 -5.66 13.33 -22.53
CA ALA A 228 -6.76 12.56 -23.11
C ALA A 228 -6.78 11.06 -22.70
N LEU A 229 -5.74 10.58 -22.00
CA LEU A 229 -5.48 9.20 -21.63
C LEU A 229 -6.05 8.75 -20.28
N GLY A 230 -6.65 9.60 -19.45
CA GLY A 230 -7.26 9.13 -18.20
C GLY A 230 -7.54 10.13 -17.08
N HIS A 231 -8.35 9.70 -16.12
CA HIS A 231 -8.63 10.42 -14.87
C HIS A 231 -7.46 10.23 -13.88
N PRO A 232 -6.85 11.30 -13.34
CA PRO A 232 -5.67 11.23 -12.47
C PRO A 232 -5.83 10.29 -11.26
N ALA A 233 -7.05 10.17 -10.72
CA ALA A 233 -7.36 9.27 -9.60
C ALA A 233 -7.00 7.79 -9.87
N VAL A 234 -7.19 7.30 -11.09
CA VAL A 234 -6.91 5.89 -11.42
C VAL A 234 -5.40 5.66 -11.42
N TRP A 235 -4.63 6.59 -11.99
CA TRP A 235 -3.17 6.57 -11.95
C TRP A 235 -2.63 6.67 -10.53
N LEU A 236 -3.23 7.53 -9.71
CA LEU A 236 -2.88 7.65 -8.30
C LEU A 236 -3.12 6.33 -7.57
N CYS A 237 -4.23 5.64 -7.84
CA CYS A 237 -4.49 4.34 -7.26
C CYS A 237 -3.50 3.27 -7.69
N LEU A 238 -3.13 3.27 -8.97
CA LEU A 238 -2.11 2.36 -9.47
C LEU A 238 -0.76 2.62 -8.78
N ALA A 239 -0.39 3.89 -8.59
CA ALA A 239 0.81 4.26 -7.84
C ALA A 239 0.72 3.82 -6.37
N SER A 240 -0.40 4.08 -5.69
CA SER A 240 -0.64 3.65 -4.30
C SER A 240 -0.65 2.13 -4.14
N MET A 241 -1.17 1.39 -5.12
CA MET A 241 -1.14 -0.08 -5.14
C MET A 241 0.29 -0.59 -5.13
N TRP A 242 1.13 -0.08 -6.05
CA TRP A 242 2.53 -0.49 -6.11
C TRP A 242 3.33 0.00 -4.91
N ALA A 243 3.04 1.20 -4.38
CA ALA A 243 3.63 1.66 -3.13
C ALA A 243 3.29 0.71 -1.96
N ALA A 244 2.05 0.25 -1.86
CA ALA A 244 1.66 -0.74 -0.84
C ALA A 244 2.39 -2.08 -1.03
N VAL A 245 2.58 -2.55 -2.26
CA VAL A 245 3.40 -3.75 -2.56
C VAL A 245 4.85 -3.54 -2.14
N MET A 246 5.46 -2.40 -2.47
CA MET A 246 6.82 -2.06 -2.07
C MET A 246 6.97 -1.96 -0.55
N ALA A 247 6.03 -1.33 0.14
CA ALA A 247 6.01 -1.29 1.61
C ALA A 247 5.94 -2.70 2.21
N GLY A 248 5.15 -3.59 1.61
CA GLY A 248 5.11 -5.00 1.96
C GLY A 248 6.46 -5.71 1.74
N VAL A 249 7.12 -5.47 0.61
CA VAL A 249 8.47 -6.02 0.33
C VAL A 249 9.50 -5.53 1.36
N GLY A 250 9.47 -4.25 1.72
CA GLY A 250 10.37 -3.74 2.76
C GLY A 250 10.07 -4.30 4.14
N THR A 251 8.79 -4.50 4.46
CA THR A 251 8.37 -5.14 5.72
C THR A 251 8.82 -6.60 5.78
N ASP A 252 8.72 -7.33 4.67
CA ASP A 252 9.27 -8.69 4.53
C ASP A 252 10.80 -8.69 4.74
N GLY A 253 11.50 -7.74 4.12
CA GLY A 253 12.93 -7.53 4.33
C GLY A 253 13.30 -7.27 5.80
N LEU A 254 12.53 -6.44 6.51
CA LEU A 254 12.73 -6.16 7.94
C LEU A 254 12.46 -7.39 8.83
N ILE A 255 11.45 -8.19 8.49
CA ILE A 255 11.15 -9.44 9.20
C ILE A 255 12.33 -10.41 9.07
N TRP A 256 12.90 -10.54 7.88
CA TRP A 256 13.99 -11.47 7.59
C TRP A 256 15.40 -10.93 7.84
N ALA A 257 15.53 -9.65 8.20
CA ALA A 257 16.82 -8.98 8.31
C ALA A 257 17.82 -9.71 9.23
N GLY A 258 19.07 -9.84 8.77
CA GLY A 258 20.17 -10.36 9.55
C GLY A 258 21.14 -9.27 10.02
N TRP A 259 22.17 -9.66 10.75
CA TRP A 259 23.28 -8.77 11.12
C TRP A 259 23.90 -7.98 9.94
N PRO A 260 24.03 -8.54 8.71
CA PRO A 260 24.51 -7.79 7.55
C PRO A 260 23.61 -6.59 7.18
N ASP A 261 22.33 -6.65 7.50
CA ASP A 261 21.33 -5.66 7.09
C ASP A 261 21.21 -4.47 8.04
N ARG A 262 21.96 -4.46 9.16
CA ARG A 262 21.91 -3.41 10.19
C ARG A 262 22.05 -2.00 9.62
N ARG A 263 22.91 -1.80 8.61
CA ARG A 263 23.10 -0.49 7.97
C ARG A 263 21.84 -0.03 7.24
N TRP A 264 21.15 -0.93 6.55
CA TRP A 264 19.89 -0.62 5.85
C TRP A 264 18.78 -0.28 6.83
N ILE A 265 18.70 -1.00 7.96
CA ILE A 265 17.74 -0.66 9.03
C ILE A 265 18.05 0.72 9.62
N SER A 266 19.33 1.03 9.87
CA SER A 266 19.75 2.37 10.34
C SER A 266 19.40 3.47 9.35
N VAL A 267 19.52 3.24 8.05
CA VAL A 267 19.08 4.20 7.02
C VAL A 267 17.56 4.41 7.10
N GLY A 268 16.77 3.34 7.24
CA GLY A 268 15.32 3.46 7.45
C GLY A 268 14.97 4.27 8.70
N LEU A 269 15.71 4.08 9.79
CA LEU A 269 15.54 4.83 11.03
C LEU A 269 15.89 6.31 10.84
N LEU A 270 16.97 6.61 10.12
CA LEU A 270 17.35 7.98 9.76
C LEU A 270 16.28 8.65 8.90
N ILE A 271 15.71 7.94 7.92
CA ILE A 271 14.62 8.46 7.08
C ILE A 271 13.41 8.85 7.95
N ASN A 272 12.95 7.98 8.84
CA ASN A 272 11.83 8.31 9.73
C ASN A 272 12.17 9.45 10.69
N ALA A 273 13.41 9.54 11.17
CA ALA A 273 13.87 10.66 11.99
C ALA A 273 13.85 12.00 11.23
N CYS A 274 14.29 12.01 9.97
CA CYS A 274 14.21 13.17 9.11
C CYS A 274 12.75 13.56 8.85
N LEU A 275 11.87 12.61 8.53
CA LEU A 275 10.45 12.89 8.30
C LEU A 275 9.75 13.41 9.55
N ALA A 276 10.04 12.85 10.73
CA ALA A 276 9.57 13.38 12.00
C ALA A 276 10.07 14.81 12.23
N GLY A 277 11.37 15.07 12.05
CA GLY A 277 11.97 16.40 12.18
C GLY A 277 11.37 17.42 11.21
N CYS A 278 11.16 17.03 9.94
CA CYS A 278 10.49 17.85 8.94
C CYS A 278 9.05 18.17 9.36
N SER A 279 8.28 17.19 9.85
CA SER A 279 6.91 17.42 10.31
C SER A 279 6.83 18.43 11.46
N LEU A 280 7.78 18.36 12.41
CA LEU A 280 7.88 19.31 13.52
C LEU A 280 8.33 20.70 13.05
N GLY A 281 9.31 20.76 12.15
CA GLY A 281 9.77 22.01 11.55
C GLY A 281 8.66 22.71 10.77
N TRP A 282 7.85 21.97 10.01
CA TRP A 282 6.66 22.49 9.35
C TRP A 282 5.64 23.01 10.36
N ALA A 283 5.43 22.29 11.46
CA ALA A 283 4.52 22.72 12.50
C ALA A 283 4.93 24.07 13.09
N PHE A 284 6.21 24.23 13.39
CA PHE A 284 6.75 25.49 13.89
C PHE A 284 6.63 26.64 12.88
N LEU A 285 6.93 26.38 11.61
CA LEU A 285 6.84 27.40 10.57
C LEU A 285 5.39 27.84 10.31
N LEU A 286 4.44 26.89 10.29
CA LEU A 286 3.04 27.18 10.03
C LEU A 286 2.39 27.92 11.19
N THR A 287 2.62 27.52 12.44
CA THR A 287 2.06 28.21 13.62
C THR A 287 2.62 29.61 13.80
N LYS A 288 3.85 29.87 13.33
CA LYS A 288 4.42 31.21 13.30
C LYS A 288 3.71 32.15 12.31
N HIS A 289 3.27 31.63 11.17
CA HIS A 289 2.59 32.44 10.14
C HIS A 289 1.08 32.53 10.38
N ASP A 290 0.49 31.48 10.95
CA ASP A 290 -0.93 31.40 11.27
C ASP A 290 -1.10 30.73 12.65
N PRO A 291 -1.30 31.51 13.72
CA PRO A 291 -1.50 30.98 15.07
C PRO A 291 -2.75 30.09 15.21
N ALA A 292 -3.71 30.21 14.28
CA ALA A 292 -4.91 29.38 14.28
C ALA A 292 -4.68 27.99 13.65
N TYR A 293 -3.45 27.72 13.18
CA TYR A 293 -3.13 26.45 12.54
C TYR A 293 -3.27 25.27 13.52
N PRO A 294 -3.92 24.16 13.14
CA PRO A 294 -4.15 23.01 14.03
C PRO A 294 -2.85 22.26 14.31
N ILE A 295 -2.11 22.69 15.35
CA ILE A 295 -0.82 22.11 15.74
C ILE A 295 -0.93 20.63 16.12
N ASP A 296 -2.08 20.22 16.65
CA ASP A 296 -2.34 18.84 17.10
C ASP A 296 -2.24 17.83 15.96
N ASP A 297 -2.64 18.21 14.74
CA ASP A 297 -2.57 17.33 13.57
C ASP A 297 -1.13 17.06 13.13
N LEU A 298 -0.28 18.09 13.23
CA LEU A 298 1.14 17.95 12.91
C LEU A 298 1.90 17.22 14.02
N LEU A 299 1.53 17.44 15.28
CA LEU A 299 2.05 16.65 16.40
C LEU A 299 1.64 15.18 16.29
N TYR A 300 0.44 14.89 15.77
CA TYR A 300 0.03 13.54 15.43
C TYR A 300 0.98 12.92 14.39
N VAL A 301 1.22 13.60 13.28
CA VAL A 301 2.17 13.15 12.23
C VAL A 301 3.56 12.86 12.82
N PHE A 302 4.07 13.77 13.65
CA PHE A 302 5.34 13.59 14.36
C PHE A 302 5.35 12.34 15.24
N ARG A 303 4.30 12.13 16.05
CA ARG A 303 4.16 10.94 16.92
C ARG A 303 4.11 9.65 16.11
N MET A 304 3.45 9.65 14.96
CA MET A 304 3.37 8.48 14.08
C MET A 304 4.72 8.13 13.45
N TYR A 305 5.48 9.12 12.96
CA TYR A 305 6.84 8.87 12.51
C TYR A 305 7.76 8.41 13.65
N GLY A 306 7.61 8.99 14.84
CA GLY A 306 8.31 8.56 16.06
C GLY A 306 8.03 7.10 16.44
N ALA A 307 6.76 6.66 16.35
CA ALA A 307 6.39 5.25 16.53
C ALA A 307 7.05 4.35 15.47
N GLY A 308 7.15 4.82 14.22
CA GLY A 308 7.90 4.14 13.17
C GLY A 308 9.39 4.03 13.45
N MET A 309 10.01 5.06 14.04
CA MET A 309 11.40 5.00 14.52
C MET A 309 11.56 3.97 15.63
N ALA A 310 10.65 3.97 16.62
CA ALA A 310 10.69 3.03 17.73
C ALA A 310 10.61 1.58 17.24
N TRP A 311 9.73 1.30 16.28
CA TRP A 311 9.64 0.00 15.64
C TRP A 311 10.96 -0.42 14.97
N LEU A 312 11.55 0.45 14.14
CA LEU A 312 12.83 0.15 13.47
C LEU A 312 13.99 0.02 14.45
N ALA A 313 14.01 0.79 15.54
CA ALA A 313 15.01 0.70 16.60
C ALA A 313 14.93 -0.65 17.32
N LEU A 314 13.71 -1.14 17.61
CA LEU A 314 13.50 -2.46 18.20
C LEU A 314 13.95 -3.58 17.25
N VAL A 315 13.62 -3.48 15.95
CA VAL A 315 14.11 -4.43 14.94
C VAL A 315 15.64 -4.40 14.86
N LEU A 316 16.25 -3.22 14.86
CA LEU A 316 17.71 -3.06 14.87
C LEU A 316 18.32 -3.68 16.13
N ALA A 317 17.74 -3.46 17.31
CA ALA A 317 18.22 -4.04 18.56
C ALA A 317 18.20 -5.58 18.51
N VAL A 318 17.12 -6.18 18.03
CA VAL A 318 17.03 -7.64 17.82
C VAL A 318 18.11 -8.13 16.85
N VAL A 319 18.33 -7.41 15.75
CA VAL A 319 19.39 -7.71 14.78
C VAL A 319 20.78 -7.58 15.39
N LEU A 320 21.01 -6.59 16.25
CA LEU A 320 22.30 -6.34 16.90
C LEU A 320 22.66 -7.42 17.93
N VAL A 321 21.67 -7.96 18.64
CA VAL A 321 21.87 -9.11 19.56
C VAL A 321 22.09 -10.42 18.77
N ARG A 322 21.97 -10.39 17.43
CA ARG A 322 22.13 -11.54 16.50
C ARG A 322 21.11 -12.64 16.69
N GLU A 323 20.00 -12.32 17.36
CA GLU A 323 18.91 -13.25 17.60
C GLU A 323 17.94 -13.32 16.42
N ARG A 324 17.49 -14.54 16.09
CA ARG A 324 16.57 -14.81 14.96
C ARG A 324 15.11 -14.89 15.42
N LEU A 325 14.67 -13.90 16.19
CA LEU A 325 13.28 -13.82 16.69
C LEU A 325 12.31 -13.35 15.60
N ILE A 326 12.10 -14.17 14.57
CA ILE A 326 11.23 -13.85 13.42
C ILE A 326 9.80 -13.54 13.87
N GLY A 327 9.25 -14.34 14.80
CA GLY A 327 7.90 -14.12 15.34
C GLY A 327 7.74 -12.77 16.05
N LEU A 328 8.74 -12.35 16.83
CA LEU A 328 8.74 -11.02 17.46
C LEU A 328 8.72 -9.91 16.41
N ARG A 329 9.55 -10.01 15.36
CA ARG A 329 9.61 -9.00 14.30
C ARG A 329 8.31 -8.94 13.50
N GLN A 330 7.67 -10.08 13.24
CA GLN A 330 6.34 -10.13 12.64
C GLN A 330 5.29 -9.45 13.52
N GLY A 331 5.27 -9.77 14.82
CA GLY A 331 4.37 -9.13 15.78
C GLY A 331 4.58 -7.62 15.85
N LEU A 332 5.84 -7.17 15.93
CA LEU A 332 6.19 -5.75 15.92
C LEU A 332 5.74 -5.05 14.63
N ALA A 333 5.90 -5.68 13.47
CA ALA A 333 5.43 -5.13 12.20
C ALA A 333 3.91 -5.01 12.14
N ILE A 334 3.18 -6.05 12.56
CA ILE A 334 1.71 -6.05 12.63
C ILE A 334 1.22 -4.94 13.55
N VAL A 335 1.78 -4.83 14.75
CA VAL A 335 1.39 -3.83 15.75
C VAL A 335 1.71 -2.42 15.26
N ALA A 336 2.94 -2.16 14.83
CA ALA A 336 3.35 -0.83 14.41
C ALA A 336 2.55 -0.34 13.20
N ILE A 337 2.54 -1.12 12.10
CA ILE A 337 1.80 -0.73 10.90
C ILE A 337 0.28 -0.75 11.13
N GLY A 338 -0.22 -1.72 11.91
CA GLY A 338 -1.64 -1.83 12.23
C GLY A 338 -2.17 -0.65 13.03
N ILE A 339 -1.43 -0.18 14.05
CA ILE A 339 -1.81 1.01 14.82
C ILE A 339 -1.90 2.23 13.91
N ASP A 340 -0.89 2.47 13.08
CA ASP A 340 -0.91 3.62 12.17
C ASP A 340 -2.02 3.53 11.15
N LEU A 341 -2.21 2.36 10.55
CA LEU A 341 -3.29 2.12 9.63
C LEU A 341 -4.65 2.39 10.30
N VAL A 342 -4.93 1.83 11.47
CA VAL A 342 -6.23 1.97 12.14
C VAL A 342 -6.49 3.41 12.55
N LEU A 343 -5.53 4.05 13.24
CA LEU A 343 -5.70 5.42 13.75
C LEU A 343 -5.79 6.43 12.60
N SER A 344 -4.90 6.34 11.62
CA SER A 344 -4.87 7.27 10.49
C SER A 344 -6.05 7.05 9.55
N SER A 345 -6.45 5.81 9.26
CA SER A 345 -7.68 5.53 8.49
C SER A 345 -8.90 6.07 9.20
N ARG A 346 -9.03 5.85 10.51
CA ARG A 346 -10.18 6.32 11.29
C ARG A 346 -10.28 7.85 11.25
N SER A 347 -9.16 8.54 11.49
CA SER A 347 -9.11 10.00 11.40
C SER A 347 -9.54 10.52 10.02
N ILE A 348 -9.10 9.87 8.93
CA ILE A 348 -9.49 10.24 7.58
C ILE A 348 -10.99 9.98 7.34
N VAL A 349 -11.49 8.80 7.71
CA VAL A 349 -12.90 8.42 7.52
C VAL A 349 -13.82 9.39 8.29
N ASP A 350 -13.50 9.69 9.55
CA ASP A 350 -14.24 10.61 10.40
C ASP A 350 -14.22 12.06 9.88
N THR A 351 -13.23 12.40 9.06
CA THR A 351 -13.17 13.72 8.39
C THR A 351 -14.00 13.75 7.10
N LEU A 352 -14.21 12.61 6.46
CA LEU A 352 -14.82 12.52 5.13
C LEU A 352 -16.32 12.21 5.15
N PHE A 353 -16.82 11.55 6.19
CA PHE A 353 -18.22 11.11 6.34
C PHE A 353 -18.85 11.71 7.58
#